data_AF-A0A1I2TF23-F1
#
_entry.id   AF-A0A1I2TF23-F1
#
_cell.length_a   1.000
_cell.length_b   1.000
_cell.length_c   1.000
_cell.angle_alpha   90.00
_cell.angle_beta   90.00
_cell.angle_gamma   90.00
#
_symmetry.space_group_name_H-M   'P 1'
#
loop_
_entity.id
_entity.type
_entity.pdbx_description
1 polymer ?
#
loop_
_entity_poly.entity_id
_entity_poly.type
_entity_poly.pdbx_seq_one_letter_code
_entity_poly.pdbx_strand_id
1 'polypeptide(L)'
;MAVDEATDAAAIYFMVNCAHPDHFSGVLVDEPWLQRVKGFVVNASRCSHAELDEAETLDDGDPVELGVQLADLRRKFPHISILGGCCGTDMRHMKNIVEQAQRAVS
;
A
#
# COMPACT_ATOMS: atom_id res chain seq x y z
N MET A 1 15.14 14.02 -9.70
CA MET A 1 13.84 14.17 -9.00
C MET A 1 13.97 15.34 -8.04
N ALA A 2 13.02 16.29 -8.04
CA ALA A 2 13.17 17.57 -7.32
C ALA A 2 13.50 17.43 -5.82
N VAL A 3 12.87 16.48 -5.11
CA VAL A 3 13.14 16.24 -3.68
C VAL A 3 14.57 15.74 -3.48
N ASP A 4 15.02 14.77 -4.28
CA ASP A 4 16.36 14.20 -4.14
C ASP A 4 17.45 15.24 -4.47
N GLU A 5 17.23 16.06 -5.51
CA GLU A 5 18.13 17.16 -5.87
C GLU A 5 18.21 18.23 -4.77
N ALA A 6 17.07 18.55 -4.12
CA ALA A 6 17.02 19.55 -3.06
C ALA A 6 17.56 19.05 -1.71
N THR A 7 17.66 17.74 -1.51
CA THR A 7 17.99 17.11 -0.21
C THR A 7 19.25 16.26 -0.25
N ASP A 8 20.00 16.26 -1.36
CA ASP A 8 21.13 15.36 -1.59
C ASP A 8 20.75 13.88 -1.36
N ALA A 9 19.57 13.50 -1.88
CA ALA A 9 18.98 12.16 -1.75
C ALA A 9 18.88 11.65 -0.29
N ALA A 10 18.62 12.53 0.68
CA ALA A 10 18.56 12.17 2.10
C ALA A 10 17.55 11.03 2.42
N ALA A 11 16.43 10.97 1.72
CA ALA A 11 15.47 9.88 1.87
C ALA A 11 16.00 8.61 1.20
N ILE A 12 16.11 7.50 1.94
CA ILE A 12 16.52 6.22 1.34
C ILE A 12 15.45 5.72 0.36
N TYR A 13 14.18 5.93 0.69
CA TYR A 13 13.00 5.63 -0.14
C TYR A 13 11.75 6.34 0.41
N PHE A 14 10.64 6.25 -0.31
CA PHE A 14 9.31 6.71 0.06
C PHE A 14 8.33 5.53 0.21
N MET A 15 7.19 5.80 0.83
CA MET A 15 6.08 4.86 0.98
C MET A 15 4.75 5.61 0.82
N VAL A 16 3.71 4.90 0.39
CA VAL A 16 2.33 5.42 0.42
C VAL A 16 1.62 4.77 1.60
N ASN A 17 0.94 5.57 2.41
CA ASN A 17 0.12 5.06 3.51
C ASN A 17 -1.27 5.70 3.55
N CYS A 18 -2.15 5.11 4.36
CA CYS A 18 -3.47 5.66 4.69
C CYS A 18 -4.43 5.80 3.48
N ALA A 19 -4.25 4.99 2.45
CA ALA A 19 -5.15 4.92 1.30
C ALA A 19 -5.38 3.46 0.89
N HIS A 20 -6.61 3.12 0.50
CA HIS A 20 -6.90 1.82 -0.12
C HIS A 20 -6.18 1.67 -1.47
N PRO A 21 -5.70 0.46 -1.87
CA PRO A 21 -5.03 0.24 -3.14
C PRO A 21 -5.80 0.75 -4.37
N ASP A 22 -7.13 0.65 -4.37
CA ASP A 22 -7.98 1.09 -5.48
C ASP A 22 -7.81 2.58 -5.83
N HIS A 23 -7.42 3.42 -4.86
CA HIS A 23 -7.23 4.86 -5.11
C HIS A 23 -5.95 5.20 -5.88
N PHE A 24 -4.94 4.33 -5.86
CA PHE A 24 -3.62 4.66 -6.42
C PHE A 24 -3.04 3.60 -7.34
N SER A 25 -3.47 2.35 -7.28
CA SER A 25 -2.89 1.25 -8.07
C SER A 25 -2.93 1.51 -9.58
N GLY A 26 -3.98 2.19 -10.07
CA GLY A 26 -4.17 2.56 -11.47
C GLY A 26 -3.16 3.59 -12.01
N VAL A 27 -2.50 4.35 -11.15
CA VAL A 27 -1.48 5.34 -11.55
C VAL A 27 -0.05 4.81 -11.44
N LEU A 28 0.13 3.60 -10.91
CA LEU A 28 1.45 2.99 -10.78
C LEU A 28 1.92 2.47 -12.15
N VAL A 29 2.91 3.17 -12.70
CA VAL A 29 3.60 2.88 -13.95
C VAL A 29 5.09 2.70 -13.69
N ASP A 30 5.75 1.84 -14.47
CA ASP A 30 7.19 1.58 -14.33
C ASP A 30 8.01 2.77 -14.85
N GLU A 31 8.15 3.77 -13.99
CA GLU A 31 8.85 5.02 -14.21
C GLU A 31 9.89 5.24 -13.11
N PRO A 32 10.93 6.07 -13.34
CA PRO A 32 12.02 6.26 -12.39
C PRO A 32 11.58 6.66 -10.98
N TRP A 33 10.48 7.41 -10.85
CA TRP A 33 9.95 7.81 -9.54
C TRP A 33 9.42 6.60 -8.73
N LEU A 34 8.87 5.58 -9.40
CA LEU A 34 8.31 4.42 -8.72
C LEU A 34 9.40 3.57 -8.07
N GLN A 35 10.64 3.61 -8.60
CA GLN A 35 11.81 2.97 -8.00
C GLN A 35 12.19 3.59 -6.64
N ARG A 36 11.74 4.83 -6.37
CA ARG A 36 11.92 5.47 -5.05
C ARG A 36 10.86 5.03 -4.04
N VAL A 37 9.77 4.40 -4.46
CA VAL A 37 8.75 3.86 -3.55
C VAL A 37 9.14 2.44 -3.15
N LYS A 38 9.17 2.17 -1.84
CA LYS A 38 9.54 0.85 -1.29
C LYS A 38 8.39 0.07 -0.69
N GLY A 39 7.25 0.74 -0.44
CA GLY A 39 6.16 0.10 0.28
C GLY A 39 4.82 0.81 0.29
N PHE A 40 3.82 0.03 0.70
CA PHE A 40 2.43 0.41 0.83
C PHE A 40 1.89 -0.03 2.20
N VAL A 41 1.29 0.91 2.94
CA VAL A 41 0.66 0.66 4.25
C VAL A 41 -0.78 1.17 4.19
N VAL A 42 -1.70 0.29 3.80
CA VAL A 42 -2.98 0.69 3.18
C VAL A 42 -4.17 0.60 4.15
N ASN A 43 -5.23 1.37 3.89
CA ASN A 43 -6.48 1.24 4.63
C ASN A 43 -7.22 -0.05 4.23
N ALA A 44 -8.02 -0.60 5.14
CA ALA A 44 -8.95 -1.68 4.82
C ALA A 44 -10.16 -1.19 4.01
N SER A 45 -10.74 -0.05 4.42
CA SER A 45 -11.89 0.56 3.77
C SER A 45 -11.50 1.28 2.47
N ARG A 46 -12.41 1.23 1.50
CA ARG A 46 -12.36 1.98 0.22
C ARG A 46 -12.90 3.41 0.33
N CYS A 47 -13.42 3.78 1.50
CA CYS A 47 -13.90 5.13 1.72
C CYS A 47 -12.78 6.15 1.50
N SER A 48 -13.15 7.28 0.92
CA SER A 48 -12.32 8.46 0.88
C SER A 48 -12.03 8.96 2.30
N HIS A 49 -11.00 9.78 2.46
CA HIS A 49 -10.65 10.37 3.74
C HIS A 49 -11.84 11.15 4.37
N ALA A 50 -12.59 11.89 3.57
CA ALA A 50 -13.76 12.64 4.06
C ALA A 50 -14.89 11.72 4.53
N GLU A 51 -15.10 10.58 3.86
CA GLU A 51 -16.09 9.58 4.30
C GLU A 51 -15.64 8.87 5.57
N LEU A 52 -14.34 8.61 5.73
CA LEU A 52 -13.77 8.02 6.96
C LEU A 52 -13.87 8.98 8.15
N ASP A 53 -13.68 10.28 7.94
CA ASP A 53 -13.76 11.30 9.00
C ASP A 53 -15.18 11.39 9.59
N GLU A 54 -16.21 11.16 8.77
CA GLU A 54 -17.63 11.22 9.16
C GLU A 54 -18.23 9.83 9.47
N ALA A 55 -17.43 8.77 9.45
CA ALA A 55 -17.92 7.41 9.66
C ALA A 55 -18.25 7.14 11.13
N GLU A 56 -19.52 6.83 11.43
CA GLU A 56 -19.95 6.42 12.79
C GLU A 56 -19.63 4.94 13.10
N THR A 57 -19.41 4.14 12.05
CA THR A 57 -19.13 2.71 12.16
C THR A 57 -17.86 2.36 11.41
N LEU A 58 -17.10 1.42 11.96
CA LEU A 58 -15.91 0.90 11.29
C LEU A 58 -16.29 0.04 10.09
N ASP A 59 -15.82 0.44 8.90
CA ASP A 59 -15.69 -0.44 7.74
C ASP A 59 -14.33 -1.15 7.81
N ASP A 60 -14.35 -2.44 8.17
CA ASP A 60 -13.14 -3.26 8.29
C ASP A 60 -12.75 -3.96 6.99
N GLY A 61 -13.44 -3.70 5.86
CA GLY A 61 -13.08 -4.22 4.54
C GLY A 61 -13.03 -5.76 4.43
N ASP A 62 -12.31 -6.26 3.44
CA ASP A 62 -12.07 -7.70 3.25
C ASP A 62 -10.57 -8.03 3.39
N PRO A 63 -10.18 -8.74 4.47
CA PRO A 63 -8.80 -9.15 4.70
C PRO A 63 -8.15 -9.97 3.57
N VAL A 64 -8.92 -10.89 2.96
CA VAL A 64 -8.42 -11.78 1.91
C VAL A 64 -8.20 -10.99 0.63
N GLU A 65 -9.19 -10.17 0.27
CA GLU A 65 -9.11 -9.30 -0.90
C GLU A 65 -7.91 -8.35 -0.80
N LEU A 66 -7.75 -7.66 0.33
CA LEU A 66 -6.65 -6.73 0.56
C LEU A 66 -5.29 -7.42 0.42
N GLY A 67 -5.17 -8.64 0.95
CA GLY A 67 -3.98 -9.47 0.80
C GLY A 67 -3.64 -9.79 -0.65
N VAL A 68 -4.64 -10.17 -1.46
CA VAL A 68 -4.47 -10.44 -2.90
C VAL A 68 -4.05 -9.18 -3.65
N GLN A 69 -4.72 -8.04 -3.41
CA GLN A 69 -4.39 -6.77 -4.05
C GLN A 69 -2.93 -6.34 -3.79
N LEU A 70 -2.46 -6.42 -2.54
CA LEU A 70 -1.07 -6.09 -2.22
C LEU A 70 -0.07 -7.10 -2.81
N ALA A 71 -0.43 -8.39 -2.87
CA ALA A 71 0.39 -9.41 -3.52
C ALA A 71 0.52 -9.17 -5.03
N ASP A 72 -0.55 -8.73 -5.70
CA ASP A 72 -0.54 -8.38 -7.11
C ASP A 72 0.35 -7.15 -7.38
N LEU A 73 0.27 -6.12 -6.53
CA LEU A 73 1.19 -4.97 -6.58
C LEU A 73 2.65 -5.41 -6.43
N ARG A 74 2.94 -6.28 -5.47
CA ARG A 74 4.29 -6.83 -5.27
C ARG A 74 4.78 -7.65 -6.46
N ARG A 75 3.90 -8.45 -7.09
CA ARG A 75 4.24 -9.24 -8.29
C ARG A 75 4.56 -8.33 -9.47
N LYS A 76 3.78 -7.27 -9.65
CA LYS A 76 3.99 -6.27 -10.71
C LYS A 76 5.26 -5.43 -10.47
N PHE A 77 5.58 -5.14 -9.22
CA PHE A 77 6.70 -4.30 -8.80
C PHE A 77 7.56 -4.99 -7.74
N PRO A 78 8.47 -5.92 -8.12
CA PRO A 78 9.20 -6.75 -7.17
C PRO A 78 10.11 -5.99 -6.20
N HIS A 79 10.47 -4.74 -6.50
CA HIS A 79 11.24 -3.89 -5.59
C HIS A 79 10.44 -3.43 -4.38
N ILE A 80 9.10 -3.46 -4.44
CA ILE A 80 8.21 -3.20 -3.30
C ILE A 80 8.35 -4.34 -2.30
N SER A 81 8.90 -4.04 -1.13
CA SER A 81 9.22 -5.04 -0.10
C SER A 81 8.59 -4.76 1.25
N ILE A 82 7.93 -3.61 1.42
CA ILE A 82 7.24 -3.24 2.65
C ILE A 82 5.74 -3.20 2.36
N LEU A 83 5.01 -4.14 2.93
CA LEU A 83 3.54 -4.22 2.82
C LEU A 83 2.95 -4.23 4.22
N GLY A 84 1.90 -3.46 4.44
CA GLY A 84 1.24 -3.40 5.74
C GLY A 84 -0.15 -2.77 5.65
N GLY A 85 -0.76 -2.63 6.82
CA GLY A 85 -2.08 -2.02 6.98
C GLY A 85 -2.05 -0.77 7.85
N CYS A 86 -3.01 0.11 7.58
CA CYS A 86 -3.26 1.36 8.27
C CYS A 86 -4.68 1.33 8.87
N CYS A 87 -5.47 2.40 8.68
CA CYS A 87 -6.81 2.52 9.24
C CYS A 87 -7.72 1.36 8.82
N GLY A 88 -8.48 0.82 9.77
CA GLY A 88 -9.40 -0.31 9.57
C GLY A 88 -8.75 -1.68 9.44
N THR A 89 -7.42 -1.78 9.40
CA THR A 89 -6.73 -3.08 9.34
C THR A 89 -6.47 -3.65 10.73
N ASP A 90 -6.42 -4.99 10.80
CA ASP A 90 -6.12 -5.74 12.01
C ASP A 90 -5.29 -7.01 11.69
N MET A 91 -5.17 -7.93 12.65
CA MET A 91 -4.40 -9.16 12.46
C MET A 91 -4.97 -10.12 11.41
N ARG A 92 -6.28 -10.06 11.10
CA ARG A 92 -6.87 -10.84 10.00
C ARG A 92 -6.28 -10.37 8.67
N HIS A 93 -6.15 -9.06 8.52
CA HIS A 93 -5.53 -8.42 7.36
C HIS A 93 -4.03 -8.75 7.28
N MET A 94 -3.29 -8.55 8.38
CA MET A 94 -1.84 -8.78 8.38
C MET A 94 -1.49 -10.21 8.00
N LYS A 95 -2.26 -11.19 8.51
CA LYS A 95 -2.09 -12.59 8.15
C LYS A 95 -2.26 -12.83 6.64
N ASN A 96 -3.34 -12.33 6.05
CA ASN A 96 -3.60 -12.48 4.62
C ASN A 96 -2.54 -11.76 3.78
N ILE A 97 -2.10 -10.56 4.17
CA ILE A 97 -1.02 -9.83 3.48
C ILE A 97 0.25 -10.67 3.44
N VAL A 98 0.67 -11.23 4.58
CA VAL A 98 1.88 -12.08 4.63
C VAL A 98 1.72 -13.33 3.77
N GLU A 99 0.62 -14.07 3.94
CA GLU A 99 0.38 -15.32 3.21
C GLU A 99 0.35 -15.12 1.70
N GLN A 100 -0.35 -14.08 1.22
CA GLN A 100 -0.47 -13.81 -0.22
C GLN A 100 0.83 -13.21 -0.78
N ALA A 101 1.48 -12.30 -0.06
CA ALA A 101 2.72 -11.69 -0.52
C ALA A 101 3.89 -12.68 -0.60
N GLN A 102 3.93 -13.71 0.25
CA GLN A 102 4.94 -14.78 0.16
C GLN A 102 4.75 -15.62 -1.11
N ARG A 103 3.50 -15.93 -1.48
CA ARG A 103 3.17 -16.66 -2.71
C ARG A 103 3.52 -15.88 -3.97
N ALA A 104 3.55 -14.54 -3.92
CA ALA A 104 3.88 -13.70 -5.07
C ALA A 104 5.37 -13.69 -5.44
N VAL A 105 6.26 -14.16 -4.56
CA VAL A 105 7.73 -14.17 -4.76
C VAL A 105 8.29 -15.58 -4.95
N SER A 106 7.44 -16.61 -4.79
CA SER A 106 7.78 -18.01 -5.08
C SER A 106 7.57 -18.32 -6.56
#